data_AF-A0A2E5E6R8-F1
#
_entry.id   AF-A0A2E5E6R8-F1
#
_cell.length_a   1.000
_cell.length_b   1.000
_cell.length_c   1.000
_cell.angle_alpha   90.00
_cell.angle_beta   90.00
_cell.angle_gamma   90.00
#
_symmetry.space_group_name_H-M   'P 1'
#
loop_
_entity.id
_entity.type
_entity.pdbx_description
1 polymer ?
#
loop_
_entity_poly.entity_id
_entity_poly.type
_entity_poly.pdbx_seq_one_letter_code
_entity_poly.pdbx_strand_id
1 'polypeptide(L)'
;MTHSHDHSQSKQQDRRTDQHRIGSSHHQNETQFNWRIHHPFEGVDNRVAVEVSPWRGLLPRWRFVLPGEYKGSHRWGVGAAGTGKINENVKRPAKDGPIQMVNGPLVIWFGGHESLSPEQSAYLVFEGEAPHYIAFGQADTVGGPPGNLEGISFGNDHPTHPNAHLDPGHHHDQPSDHPANPHIGHEYINEGHNH
;
A
#
# COMPACT_ATOMS: atom_id res chain seq x y z
N MET A 1 -63.76 18.46 -34.14
CA MET A 1 -64.53 18.48 -32.87
C MET A 1 -63.61 17.89 -31.81
N THR A 2 -62.93 18.75 -31.04
CA THR A 2 -63.09 18.91 -29.57
C THR A 2 -62.68 17.64 -28.81
N HIS A 3 -61.65 17.59 -27.95
CA HIS A 3 -61.23 18.57 -26.96
C HIS A 3 -59.75 18.49 -26.58
N SER A 4 -59.24 19.65 -26.20
CA SER A 4 -57.97 19.98 -25.56
C SER A 4 -57.93 19.61 -24.06
N HIS A 5 -56.70 19.60 -23.52
CA HIS A 5 -56.18 20.09 -22.22
C HIS A 5 -55.21 19.08 -21.61
N ASP A 6 -54.16 19.40 -20.87
CA ASP A 6 -53.30 20.57 -20.67
C ASP A 6 -52.27 20.12 -19.61
N HIS A 7 -51.14 20.83 -19.55
CA HIS A 7 -50.24 21.02 -18.41
C HIS A 7 -49.07 20.04 -18.11
N SER A 8 -47.88 20.52 -18.50
CA SER A 8 -46.85 21.09 -17.60
C SER A 8 -45.90 20.19 -16.78
N GLN A 9 -44.61 20.40 -17.08
CA GLN A 9 -43.44 20.54 -16.17
C GLN A 9 -42.85 19.31 -15.43
N SER A 10 -41.63 18.94 -15.84
CA SER A 10 -40.37 18.95 -15.04
C SER A 10 -39.31 18.13 -15.81
N LYS A 11 -38.27 18.72 -16.42
CA LYS A 11 -36.95 19.04 -15.84
C LYS A 11 -36.55 18.10 -14.69
N GLN A 12 -35.61 17.18 -14.94
CA GLN A 12 -34.34 17.06 -14.20
C GLN A 12 -33.54 15.84 -14.68
N GLN A 13 -32.24 16.08 -14.92
CA GLN A 13 -31.05 15.21 -14.72
C GLN A 13 -31.15 13.73 -15.15
N ASP A 14 -30.28 13.24 -16.05
CA ASP A 14 -28.89 13.00 -15.65
C ASP A 14 -27.85 13.34 -16.72
N ARG A 15 -26.95 14.22 -16.30
CA ARG A 15 -25.59 14.39 -16.81
C ARG A 15 -24.67 13.61 -15.87
N ARG A 16 -23.66 12.97 -16.47
CA ARG A 16 -22.44 12.39 -15.86
C ARG A 16 -22.67 10.96 -15.35
N THR A 17 -21.82 9.97 -15.67
CA THR A 17 -20.39 10.09 -15.91
C THR A 17 -19.95 8.98 -16.85
N ASP A 18 -19.26 9.40 -17.91
CA ASP A 18 -18.24 8.63 -18.61
C ASP A 18 -17.34 7.97 -17.55
N GLN A 19 -17.61 6.70 -17.24
CA GLN A 19 -16.60 5.88 -16.60
C GLN A 19 -15.55 5.66 -17.67
N HIS A 20 -14.50 6.48 -17.61
CA HIS A 20 -13.23 6.22 -18.27
C HIS A 20 -12.82 4.78 -17.93
N ARG A 21 -13.22 3.86 -18.80
CA ARG A 21 -12.58 2.58 -19.00
C ARG A 21 -11.23 2.93 -19.60
N ILE A 22 -10.29 3.34 -18.74
CA ILE A 22 -8.89 3.38 -19.11
C ILE A 22 -8.51 1.92 -19.31
N GLY A 23 -8.62 1.48 -20.55
CA GLY A 23 -7.87 0.36 -21.07
C GLY A 23 -6.40 0.74 -21.01
N SER A 24 -5.77 0.48 -19.88
CA SER A 24 -4.33 0.42 -19.75
C SER A 24 -4.00 -1.01 -19.37
N SER A 25 -3.50 -1.76 -20.35
CA SER A 25 -2.83 -3.03 -20.19
C SER A 25 -1.57 -2.84 -19.34
N HIS A 26 -1.76 -2.62 -18.05
CA HIS A 26 -0.75 -2.91 -17.06
C HIS A 26 -0.94 -4.39 -16.75
N HIS A 27 0.06 -5.21 -17.05
CA HIS A 27 0.27 -6.43 -16.28
C HIS A 27 0.53 -6.00 -14.84
N GLN A 28 -0.53 -5.68 -14.09
CA GLN A 28 -0.49 -5.67 -12.65
C GLN A 28 -0.22 -7.12 -12.29
N ASN A 29 1.02 -7.44 -11.92
CA ASN A 29 1.29 -8.68 -11.21
C ASN A 29 0.35 -8.68 -10.00
N GLU A 30 -0.65 -9.55 -10.02
CA GLU A 30 -1.48 -9.79 -8.84
C GLU A 30 -0.54 -10.13 -7.68
N THR A 31 -0.79 -9.52 -6.52
CA THR A 31 -0.05 -9.85 -5.30
C THR A 31 -0.17 -11.35 -5.04
N GLN A 32 0.90 -12.01 -4.59
CA GLN A 32 0.87 -13.42 -4.24
C GLN A 32 -0.04 -13.67 -3.02
N PHE A 33 -0.14 -12.68 -2.14
CA PHE A 33 -0.93 -12.76 -0.92
C PHE A 33 -2.03 -11.70 -0.88
N ASN A 34 -3.08 -12.02 -0.14
CA ASN A 34 -4.14 -11.10 0.25
C ASN A 34 -3.71 -10.40 1.55
N TRP A 35 -3.44 -9.10 1.45
CA TRP A 35 -3.03 -8.25 2.58
C TRP A 35 -4.20 -7.40 3.06
N ARG A 36 -4.38 -7.31 4.38
CA ARG A 36 -5.30 -6.34 5.00
C ARG A 36 -4.63 -5.66 6.17
N ILE A 37 -4.81 -4.35 6.28
CA ILE A 37 -4.32 -3.55 7.40
C ILE A 37 -5.53 -3.11 8.21
N HIS A 38 -5.51 -3.43 9.50
CA HIS A 38 -6.52 -3.02 10.46
C HIS A 38 -5.96 -1.93 11.36
N HIS A 39 -6.59 -0.76 11.34
CA HIS A 39 -6.24 0.38 12.18
C HIS A 39 -7.46 1.29 12.40
N PRO A 40 -7.80 1.65 13.65
CA PRO A 40 -7.22 1.14 14.89
C PRO A 40 -7.59 -0.33 15.10
N PHE A 41 -6.67 -1.12 15.66
CA PHE A 41 -6.91 -2.52 15.96
C PHE A 41 -7.33 -2.73 17.42
N GLU A 42 -8.34 -3.58 17.65
CA GLU A 42 -8.94 -3.82 18.98
C GLU A 42 -9.39 -2.54 19.72
N GLY A 43 -9.71 -1.48 18.97
CA GLY A 43 -10.13 -0.19 19.53
C GLY A 43 -8.99 0.61 20.18
N VAL A 44 -7.72 0.26 19.93
CA VAL A 44 -6.56 1.01 20.40
C VAL A 44 -6.02 1.86 19.26
N ASP A 45 -6.06 3.18 19.42
CA ASP A 45 -5.75 4.16 18.36
C ASP A 45 -4.39 3.95 17.71
N ASN A 46 -3.35 3.66 18.49
CA ASN A 46 -1.98 3.48 18.00
C ASN A 46 -1.62 2.00 17.79
N ARG A 47 -2.60 1.13 17.54
CA ARG A 47 -2.38 -0.30 17.29
C ARG A 47 -2.74 -0.63 15.85
N VAL A 48 -1.77 -1.19 15.13
CA VAL A 48 -1.97 -1.69 13.77
C VAL A 48 -1.91 -3.21 13.80
N ALA A 49 -2.82 -3.87 13.09
CA ALA A 49 -2.66 -5.28 12.75
C ALA A 49 -2.59 -5.49 11.24
N VAL A 50 -1.68 -6.34 10.84
CA VAL A 50 -1.52 -6.81 9.46
C VAL A 50 -2.03 -8.23 9.40
N GLU A 51 -2.97 -8.48 8.51
CA GLU A 51 -3.52 -9.78 8.18
C GLU A 51 -3.01 -10.22 6.81
N VAL A 52 -2.51 -11.44 6.73
CA VAL A 52 -2.02 -12.02 5.47
C VAL A 52 -2.61 -13.42 5.28
N SER A 53 -3.17 -13.67 4.09
CA SER A 53 -3.67 -14.98 3.67
C SER A 53 -3.32 -15.25 2.20
N PRO A 54 -3.31 -16.53 1.76
CA PRO A 54 -3.28 -16.82 0.34
C PRO A 54 -4.63 -16.48 -0.30
N TRP A 55 -4.62 -16.03 -1.56
CA TRP A 55 -5.85 -15.85 -2.35
C TRP A 55 -6.64 -17.14 -2.55
N ARG A 56 -5.94 -18.28 -2.59
CA ARG A 56 -6.51 -19.62 -2.79
C ARG A 56 -5.60 -20.71 -2.26
N GLY A 57 -6.18 -21.87 -1.96
CA GLY A 57 -5.42 -23.06 -1.55
C GLY A 57 -4.83 -22.93 -0.15
N LEU A 58 -3.80 -23.73 0.12
CA LEU A 58 -3.14 -23.80 1.42
C LEU A 58 -1.70 -23.27 1.34
N LEU A 59 -1.33 -22.45 2.31
CA LEU A 59 0.03 -21.90 2.45
C LEU A 59 0.68 -22.37 3.76
N PRO A 60 1.41 -23.50 3.75
CA PRO A 60 2.16 -23.96 4.91
C PRO A 60 3.47 -23.20 5.08
N ARG A 61 4.06 -23.23 6.29
CA ARG A 61 5.41 -22.70 6.58
C ARG A 61 5.59 -21.22 6.22
N TRP A 62 4.62 -20.41 6.58
CA TRP A 62 4.63 -18.97 6.33
C TRP A 62 5.53 -18.23 7.33
N ARG A 63 6.05 -17.06 6.93
CA ARG A 63 6.96 -16.22 7.70
C ARG A 63 6.64 -14.76 7.49
N PHE A 64 6.56 -14.00 8.57
CA PHE A 64 6.77 -12.56 8.56
C PHE A 64 8.28 -12.26 8.64
N VAL A 65 8.65 -11.11 8.08
CA VAL A 65 10.00 -10.56 8.09
C VAL A 65 9.90 -9.09 8.46
N LEU A 66 10.73 -8.67 9.42
CA LEU A 66 10.84 -7.28 9.88
C LEU A 66 12.28 -6.78 9.78
N PRO A 67 12.51 -5.46 9.69
CA PRO A 67 13.84 -4.89 9.85
C PRO A 67 14.50 -5.38 11.14
N GLY A 68 15.78 -5.78 11.06
CA GLY A 68 16.50 -6.37 12.21
C GLY A 68 16.73 -5.39 13.36
N GLU A 69 16.69 -4.10 13.06
CA GLU A 69 16.80 -2.99 14.00
C GLU A 69 15.47 -2.64 14.68
N TYR A 70 14.32 -3.15 14.20
CA TYR A 70 13.01 -2.82 14.77
C TYR A 70 12.93 -3.22 16.26
N LYS A 71 12.68 -2.24 17.13
CA LYS A 71 12.58 -2.42 18.59
C LYS A 71 11.16 -2.35 19.13
N GLY A 72 10.17 -2.11 18.27
CA GLY A 72 8.78 -1.99 18.67
C GLY A 72 8.22 -3.32 19.18
N SER A 73 7.28 -3.22 20.12
CA SER A 73 6.58 -4.37 20.66
C SER A 73 5.63 -4.91 19.61
N HIS A 74 5.65 -6.22 19.39
CA HIS A 74 4.78 -6.88 18.44
C HIS A 74 4.37 -8.25 18.95
N ARG A 75 3.18 -8.68 18.54
CA ARG A 75 2.66 -10.02 18.77
C ARG A 75 2.11 -10.58 17.47
N TRP A 76 2.08 -11.90 17.34
CA TRP A 76 1.72 -12.54 16.10
C TRP A 76 1.02 -13.86 16.35
N GLY A 77 0.21 -14.28 15.39
CA GLY A 77 -0.59 -15.48 15.54
C GLY A 77 -1.35 -15.85 14.29
N VAL A 78 -2.31 -16.74 14.45
CA VAL A 78 -3.25 -17.13 13.40
C VAL A 78 -4.68 -16.88 13.83
N GLY A 79 -5.57 -16.63 12.88
CA GLY A 79 -6.97 -16.38 13.16
C GLY A 79 -7.85 -16.56 11.94
N ALA A 80 -9.16 -16.59 12.17
CA ALA A 80 -10.12 -16.55 11.06
C ALA A 80 -9.96 -15.22 10.30
N ALA A 81 -9.91 -15.28 8.98
CA ALA A 81 -9.72 -14.12 8.12
C ALA A 81 -10.78 -13.04 8.37
N GLY A 82 -10.38 -11.77 8.40
CA GLY A 82 -11.25 -10.61 8.60
C GLY A 82 -11.86 -10.46 10.00
N THR A 83 -11.58 -11.37 10.94
CA THR A 83 -12.19 -11.29 12.29
C THR A 83 -11.38 -10.46 13.28
N GLY A 84 -10.08 -10.28 13.04
CA GLY A 84 -9.16 -9.67 13.99
C GLY A 84 -8.95 -10.48 15.28
N LYS A 85 -9.48 -11.71 15.38
CA LYS A 85 -9.24 -12.59 16.55
C LYS A 85 -7.97 -13.38 16.34
N ILE A 86 -7.00 -13.20 17.23
CA ILE A 86 -5.67 -13.79 17.09
C ILE A 86 -5.46 -14.88 18.14
N ASN A 87 -5.04 -16.06 17.68
CA ASN A 87 -4.46 -17.10 18.52
C ASN A 87 -2.93 -17.04 18.41
N GLU A 88 -2.30 -16.59 19.50
CA GLU A 88 -0.83 -16.46 19.61
C GLU A 88 -0.13 -17.80 19.89
N ASN A 89 -0.88 -18.84 20.26
CA ASN A 89 -0.36 -20.20 20.45
C ASN A 89 -0.16 -20.90 19.09
N VAL A 90 0.74 -20.35 18.28
CA VAL A 90 1.04 -20.89 16.95
C VAL A 90 1.68 -22.26 17.08
N LYS A 91 1.10 -23.25 16.38
CA LYS A 91 1.64 -24.61 16.38
C LYS A 91 2.99 -24.64 15.67
N ARG A 92 4.00 -25.16 16.39
CA ARG A 92 5.40 -25.26 15.94
C ARG A 92 5.88 -23.88 15.45
N PRO A 93 6.09 -22.89 16.33
CA PRO A 93 6.59 -21.61 15.88
C PRO A 93 8.03 -21.77 15.35
N ALA A 94 8.38 -21.03 14.31
CA ALA A 94 9.75 -20.89 13.83
C ALA A 94 10.12 -19.40 13.86
N LYS A 95 11.31 -19.08 14.35
CA LYS A 95 11.84 -17.72 14.40
C LYS A 95 13.36 -17.75 14.44
N ASP A 96 13.99 -16.77 13.81
CA ASP A 96 15.44 -16.57 13.87
C ASP A 96 15.81 -15.15 13.43
N GLY A 97 17.09 -14.85 13.50
CA GLY A 97 17.69 -13.56 13.15
C GLY A 97 18.31 -12.84 14.34
N PRO A 98 19.02 -11.73 14.09
CA PRO A 98 19.13 -11.05 12.80
C PRO A 98 19.95 -11.82 11.76
N ILE A 99 19.48 -11.87 10.51
CA ILE A 99 20.22 -12.42 9.36
C ILE A 99 20.28 -11.39 8.22
N GLN A 100 21.33 -11.48 7.41
CA GLN A 100 21.50 -10.63 6.24
C GLN A 100 20.69 -11.19 5.07
N MET A 101 19.70 -10.45 4.55
CA MET A 101 19.06 -10.80 3.28
C MET A 101 20.08 -10.74 2.14
N VAL A 102 19.97 -11.65 1.18
CA VAL A 102 20.82 -11.67 -0.01
C VAL A 102 20.66 -10.34 -0.75
N ASN A 103 21.73 -9.54 -0.81
CA ASN A 103 21.72 -8.17 -1.36
C ASN A 103 20.67 -7.23 -0.74
N GLY A 104 20.22 -7.50 0.49
CA GLY A 104 19.17 -6.74 1.17
C GLY A 104 19.60 -6.16 2.52
N PRO A 105 18.66 -5.79 3.39
CA PRO A 105 18.94 -5.34 4.76
C PRO A 105 19.11 -6.53 5.74
N LEU A 106 19.51 -6.21 6.97
CA LEU A 106 19.42 -7.13 8.11
C LEU A 106 17.96 -7.28 8.52
N VAL A 107 17.53 -8.52 8.77
CA VAL A 107 16.14 -8.81 9.13
C VAL A 107 16.03 -9.84 10.23
N ILE A 108 14.93 -9.77 10.97
CA ILE A 108 14.43 -10.90 11.78
C ILE A 108 13.24 -11.52 11.07
N TRP A 109 13.00 -12.80 11.31
CA TRP A 109 11.84 -13.48 10.76
C TRP A 109 11.20 -14.42 11.77
N PHE A 110 9.89 -14.63 11.63
CA PHE A 110 9.13 -15.52 12.49
C PHE A 110 7.84 -15.98 11.78
N GLY A 111 7.29 -17.11 12.18
CA GLY A 111 6.02 -17.57 11.64
C GLY A 111 5.65 -18.99 12.05
N GLY A 112 4.62 -19.53 11.41
CA GLY A 112 4.01 -20.80 11.75
C GLY A 112 4.23 -21.88 10.70
N HIS A 113 3.88 -23.11 11.07
CA HIS A 113 3.85 -24.25 10.15
C HIS A 113 2.47 -24.55 9.63
N GLU A 114 1.48 -24.36 10.49
CA GLU A 114 0.07 -24.60 10.18
C GLU A 114 -0.34 -23.77 8.97
N SER A 115 -0.97 -24.45 8.01
CA SER A 115 -1.34 -23.84 6.75
C SER A 115 -2.31 -22.69 6.95
N LEU A 116 -2.07 -21.60 6.24
CA LEU A 116 -3.06 -20.57 6.01
C LEU A 116 -3.97 -20.98 4.85
N SER A 117 -5.15 -20.38 4.78
CA SER A 117 -6.12 -20.50 3.70
C SER A 117 -6.83 -19.17 3.51
N PRO A 118 -7.71 -19.00 2.51
CA PRO A 118 -8.53 -17.80 2.38
C PRO A 118 -9.36 -17.49 3.64
N GLU A 119 -9.67 -18.50 4.45
CA GLU A 119 -10.45 -18.41 5.70
C GLU A 119 -9.57 -18.34 6.96
N GLN A 120 -8.28 -18.66 6.87
CA GLN A 120 -7.34 -18.67 7.99
C GLN A 120 -6.09 -17.84 7.65
N SER A 121 -5.95 -16.71 8.34
CA SER A 121 -4.87 -15.74 8.10
C SER A 121 -3.81 -15.76 9.20
N ALA A 122 -2.60 -15.36 8.84
CA ALA A 122 -1.60 -14.94 9.80
C ALA A 122 -1.84 -13.48 10.17
N TYR A 123 -1.64 -13.15 11.44
CA TYR A 123 -1.76 -11.80 11.96
C TYR A 123 -0.45 -11.37 12.61
N LEU A 124 -0.06 -10.13 12.36
CA LEU A 124 1.04 -9.44 13.02
C LEU A 124 0.53 -8.10 13.56
N VAL A 125 0.64 -7.90 14.86
CA VAL A 125 0.16 -6.71 15.55
C VAL A 125 1.35 -5.93 16.09
N PHE A 126 1.36 -4.63 15.83
CA PHE A 126 2.33 -3.69 16.39
C PHE A 126 1.66 -2.87 17.48
N GLU A 127 2.30 -2.86 18.66
CA GLU A 127 1.90 -2.02 19.78
C GLU A 127 2.67 -0.69 19.66
N GLY A 128 2.02 0.34 19.11
CA GLY A 128 2.64 1.63 18.82
C GLY A 128 3.10 1.75 17.35
N GLU A 129 4.28 2.35 17.16
CA GLU A 129 4.80 2.64 15.82
C GLU A 129 5.18 1.35 15.06
N ALA A 130 4.60 1.17 13.88
CA ALA A 130 4.92 0.09 12.97
C ALA A 130 6.31 0.30 12.33
N PRO A 131 7.02 -0.77 11.92
CA PRO A 131 8.26 -0.62 11.15
C PRO A 131 8.00 0.04 9.80
N HIS A 132 9.03 0.59 9.18
CA HIS A 132 8.94 1.25 7.87
C HIS A 132 8.56 0.28 6.73
N TYR A 133 8.89 -1.01 6.86
CA TYR A 133 8.35 -2.07 5.99
C TYR A 133 8.12 -3.37 6.77
N ILE A 134 7.33 -4.24 6.16
CA ILE A 134 7.24 -5.66 6.51
C ILE A 134 7.27 -6.49 5.23
N ALA A 135 7.72 -7.72 5.35
CA ALA A 135 7.58 -8.70 4.28
C ALA A 135 6.99 -10.01 4.79
N PHE A 136 6.47 -10.80 3.87
CA PHE A 136 5.87 -12.07 4.13
C PHE A 136 6.25 -13.06 3.03
N GLY A 137 6.41 -14.32 3.41
CA GLY A 137 6.79 -15.36 2.47
C GLY A 137 6.61 -16.75 3.01
N GLN A 138 7.00 -17.72 2.18
CA GLN A 138 6.96 -19.14 2.49
C GLN A 138 8.37 -19.70 2.63
N ALA A 139 8.57 -20.57 3.62
CA ALA A 139 9.82 -21.32 3.80
C ALA A 139 9.74 -22.71 3.15
N ASP A 140 10.85 -23.12 2.54
CA ASP A 140 11.01 -24.45 1.93
C ASP A 140 11.30 -25.55 2.96
N THR A 141 11.65 -25.17 4.19
CA THR A 141 11.95 -26.09 5.29
C THR A 141 11.24 -25.67 6.58
N VAL A 142 11.06 -26.62 7.49
CA VAL A 142 10.33 -26.46 8.76
C VAL A 142 10.96 -25.34 9.62
N GLY A 143 12.29 -25.33 9.77
CA GLY A 143 12.99 -24.31 10.56
C GLY A 143 13.61 -23.17 9.75
N GLY A 144 13.38 -23.11 8.43
CA GLY A 144 14.13 -22.20 7.56
C GLY A 144 13.54 -20.80 7.44
N PRO A 145 14.35 -19.85 6.91
CA PRO A 145 13.89 -18.54 6.50
C PRO A 145 12.92 -18.66 5.29
N PRO A 146 12.14 -17.61 5.00
CA PRO A 146 11.35 -17.55 3.77
C PRO A 146 12.26 -17.46 2.54
N GLY A 147 11.83 -18.08 1.43
CA GLY A 147 12.51 -18.00 0.14
C GLY A 147 12.04 -16.80 -0.68
N ASN A 148 10.79 -16.84 -1.15
CA ASN A 148 10.16 -15.74 -1.89
C ASN A 148 9.43 -14.80 -0.92
N LEU A 149 9.69 -13.50 -1.08
CA LEU A 149 9.13 -12.44 -0.24
C LEU A 149 8.32 -11.45 -1.07
N GLU A 150 7.19 -11.07 -0.51
CA GLU A 150 6.42 -9.91 -0.90
C GLU A 150 6.30 -8.99 0.32
N GLY A 151 6.36 -7.67 0.14
CA GLY A 151 6.34 -6.74 1.26
C GLY A 151 5.52 -5.50 0.99
N ILE A 152 5.09 -4.87 2.08
CA ILE A 152 4.40 -3.58 2.09
C ILE A 152 5.20 -2.59 2.93
N SER A 153 5.08 -1.30 2.60
CA SER A 153 5.70 -0.21 3.36
C SER A 153 4.64 0.64 4.04
N PHE A 154 4.90 1.07 5.26
CA PHE A 154 4.08 2.03 5.99
C PHE A 154 4.69 3.41 5.72
N GLY A 155 4.16 4.14 4.73
CA GLY A 155 4.79 5.35 4.21
C GLY A 155 5.04 6.43 5.29
N ASN A 156 6.30 6.83 5.43
CA ASN A 156 6.83 8.18 5.68
C ASN A 156 8.38 8.07 5.75
N ASP A 157 9.09 8.88 4.94
CA ASP A 157 10.54 9.08 4.87
C ASP A 157 11.45 7.82 4.88
N HIS A 158 11.71 7.29 3.69
CA HIS A 158 12.87 6.43 3.48
C HIS A 158 14.16 7.23 3.74
N PRO A 159 15.16 6.70 4.47
CA PRO A 159 16.52 7.18 4.27
C PRO A 159 16.84 6.95 2.80
N THR A 160 17.05 8.03 2.05
CA THR A 160 17.55 7.95 0.68
C THR A 160 18.84 7.16 0.73
N HIS A 161 18.83 5.96 0.14
CA HIS A 161 20.07 5.24 -0.09
C HIS A 161 21.00 6.18 -0.86
N PRO A 162 22.29 6.31 -0.47
CA PRO A 162 23.19 7.33 -1.02
C PRO A 162 23.51 7.21 -2.52
N ASN A 163 22.85 6.29 -3.25
CA ASN A 163 22.94 6.12 -4.70
C ASN A 163 21.58 6.13 -5.43
N ALA A 164 20.48 6.53 -4.79
CA ALA A 164 19.25 6.81 -5.52
C ALA A 164 19.39 8.17 -6.23
N HIS A 165 19.99 8.17 -7.42
CA HIS A 165 19.99 9.34 -8.29
C HIS A 165 18.57 9.58 -8.78
N LEU A 166 17.85 10.47 -8.10
CA LEU A 166 16.60 11.04 -8.58
C LEU A 166 16.96 12.21 -9.50
N ASP A 167 16.57 12.09 -10.77
CA ASP A 167 16.61 13.16 -11.77
C ASP A 167 15.56 14.24 -11.39
N PRO A 168 15.94 15.49 -11.06
CA PRO A 168 15.01 16.52 -10.57
C PRO A 168 14.13 17.19 -11.65
N GLY A 169 13.92 16.56 -12.81
CA GLY A 169 13.47 17.23 -14.03
C GLY A 169 11.98 17.30 -14.36
N HIS A 170 11.05 16.73 -13.58
CA HIS A 170 9.64 16.65 -14.00
C HIS A 170 8.64 17.28 -13.03
N HIS A 171 8.67 18.62 -12.98
CA HIS A 171 7.51 19.43 -12.60
C HIS A 171 6.55 19.51 -13.80
N HIS A 172 5.35 18.94 -13.68
CA HIS A 172 4.25 19.24 -14.59
C HIS A 172 3.27 20.19 -13.89
N ASP A 173 3.48 21.49 -14.07
CA ASP A 173 2.46 22.51 -13.84
C ASP A 173 1.41 22.41 -14.96
N GLN A 174 0.15 22.15 -14.60
CA GLN A 174 -0.98 22.30 -15.52
C GLN A 174 -1.43 23.78 -15.58
N PRO A 175 -1.59 24.39 -16.76
CA PRO A 175 -2.17 25.71 -16.89
C PRO A 175 -3.71 25.64 -16.92
N SER A 176 -4.35 26.65 -16.31
CA SER A 176 -5.80 26.87 -16.32
C SER A 176 -6.20 27.70 -17.55
N ASP A 177 -7.21 27.25 -18.29
CA ASP A 177 -7.85 27.97 -19.40
C ASP A 177 -8.76 29.11 -18.89
N HIS A 178 -8.67 30.31 -19.50
CA HIS A 178 -9.81 31.10 -20.02
C HIS A 178 -9.33 32.35 -20.83
N PRO A 179 -10.14 32.91 -21.77
CA PRO A 179 -9.66 33.68 -22.94
C PRO A 179 -10.11 35.17 -23.06
N ALA A 180 -9.54 35.87 -24.06
CA ALA A 180 -9.84 37.20 -24.66
C ALA A 180 -9.43 38.45 -23.82
N ASN A 181 -8.85 39.55 -24.34
CA ASN A 181 -8.90 40.25 -25.63
C ASN A 181 -7.70 41.28 -25.72
N PRO A 182 -7.49 42.13 -26.77
CA PRO A 182 -6.17 42.47 -27.29
C PRO A 182 -5.84 44.00 -27.25
N HIS A 183 -4.67 44.34 -27.78
CA HIS A 183 -4.17 45.68 -28.16
C HIS A 183 -3.74 46.62 -27.03
N ILE A 184 -2.48 47.07 -27.09
CA ILE A 184 -2.06 48.47 -27.42
C ILE A 184 -0.54 48.56 -27.21
N GLY A 185 0.14 49.21 -28.16
CA GLY A 185 1.61 49.33 -28.22
C GLY A 185 2.20 50.51 -27.43
N HIS A 186 3.31 51.02 -27.99
CA HIS A 186 4.27 52.05 -27.52
C HIS A 186 5.52 51.44 -26.86
N GLU A 187 6.66 51.33 -27.55
CA GLU A 187 7.62 52.36 -28.03
C GLU A 187 8.84 52.48 -27.11
N TYR A 188 9.98 52.71 -27.77
CA TYR A 188 11.35 52.91 -27.28
C TYR A 188 11.44 54.01 -26.17
N ILE A 189 12.51 54.22 -25.38
CA ILE A 189 13.92 54.52 -25.70
C ILE A 189 14.73 54.61 -24.37
N ASN A 190 16.04 54.30 -24.41
CA ASN A 190 17.20 54.79 -23.61
C ASN A 190 17.24 54.53 -22.08
N GLU A 191 18.40 54.41 -21.40
CA GLU A 191 19.82 54.69 -21.66
C GLU A 191 20.65 54.01 -20.55
N GLY A 192 21.94 53.73 -20.77
CA GLY A 192 22.90 53.67 -19.64
C GLY A 192 24.02 52.62 -19.70
N HIS A 193 25.10 52.98 -20.41
CA HIS A 193 26.51 52.58 -20.27
C HIS A 193 26.95 51.87 -18.97
N ASN A 194 27.87 50.89 -19.05
CA ASN A 194 29.34 51.11 -19.00
C ASN A 194 30.17 49.80 -19.01
N HIS A 195 30.98 49.61 -20.06
CA HIS A 195 32.40 49.22 -20.11
C HIS A 195 32.75 48.47 -21.41
#